data_AF-A0A959LW58-F1
#
_entry.id   AF-A0A959LW58-F1
#
_cell.length_a   1.000
_cell.length_b   1.000
_cell.length_c   1.000
_cell.angle_alpha   90.00
_cell.angle_beta   90.00
_cell.angle_gamma   90.00
#
_symmetry.space_group_name_H-M   'P 1'
#
loop_
_entity.id
_entity.type
_entity.pdbx_description
1 polymer ?
#
loop_
_entity_poly.entity_id
_entity_poly.type
_entity_poly.pdbx_seq_one_letter_code
_entity_poly.pdbx_strand_id
1 'polypeptide(L)'
;MNPEHSKQEVLIALEKLIKSSNGRIAPQDAAAATGYSTQDVEDSLARLMELYKCKVEVDEENARPIFNFDIPFKKRGEKTFQEKLAVAINIFWEVFKKIYKVAIGVILIVYTLIFVIIIMLVASQGGDRDRRNNNSSRMISNIFSAIFHGMRFAAINKHYSTAVDRDNMHYRYYEKPEHKGKKFIQSVYDFVFGPERPEFDPLNDTKEVATYIRDHSDKITSADIINLSGVDYDEADSRLAEYASKFRGSIDITENGTAVADFRDLSVISSKLEGGKVEYYIDEVEPPYEMTGNTSGRNFGIGFMNLFNLLMSIAVIQGAAQIESGLVIFALGWFPLIFSILFFLIPIGRALTHKKKEAERSKNVVRKILVGQIIAANGGPLTMEQVISKINLQNHSIKEVEEVLSKVVLDLRGEIVIAENGTPMYNFDRLKRELAA
;
A
#
# COMPACT_ATOMS: atom_id res chain seq x y z
N MET A 1 41.08 -29.88 2.15
CA MET A 1 40.55 -28.63 1.58
C MET A 1 39.26 -28.32 2.33
N ASN A 2 39.11 -27.12 2.89
CA ASN A 2 37.94 -26.79 3.72
C ASN A 2 36.70 -26.62 2.80
N PRO A 3 35.61 -27.39 2.97
CA PRO A 3 34.47 -27.36 2.06
C PRO A 3 33.81 -25.98 1.92
N GLU A 4 33.88 -25.11 2.93
CA GLU A 4 33.39 -23.73 2.82
C GLU A 4 34.21 -22.86 1.86
N HIS A 5 35.52 -23.10 1.78
CA HIS A 5 36.41 -22.33 0.89
C HIS A 5 36.10 -22.64 -0.58
N SER A 6 35.75 -23.90 -0.88
CA SER A 6 35.35 -24.36 -2.21
C SER A 6 34.06 -23.67 -2.69
N LYS A 7 33.07 -23.48 -1.81
CA LYS A 7 31.79 -22.86 -2.20
C LYS A 7 31.93 -21.37 -2.53
N GLN A 8 32.78 -20.65 -1.81
CA GLN A 8 33.07 -19.24 -2.11
C GLN A 8 33.81 -19.08 -3.43
N GLU A 9 34.72 -20.00 -3.76
CA GLU A 9 35.45 -20.00 -5.03
C GLU A 9 34.52 -20.20 -6.23
N VAL A 10 33.56 -21.13 -6.13
CA VAL A 10 32.53 -21.33 -7.17
C VAL A 10 31.69 -20.06 -7.37
N LEU A 11 31.24 -19.44 -6.28
CA LEU A 11 30.42 -18.22 -6.34
C LEU A 11 31.16 -17.05 -7.02
N ILE A 12 32.43 -16.83 -6.68
CA ILE A 12 33.26 -15.79 -7.31
C ILE A 12 33.48 -16.07 -8.80
N ALA A 13 33.72 -17.33 -9.16
CA ALA A 13 33.89 -17.74 -10.55
C ALA A 13 32.62 -17.48 -11.37
N LEU A 14 31.44 -17.80 -10.81
CA LEU A 14 30.15 -17.53 -11.43
C LEU A 14 29.86 -16.03 -11.56
N GLU A 15 30.13 -15.22 -10.54
CA GLU A 15 29.95 -13.76 -10.65
C GLU A 15 30.77 -13.15 -11.80
N LYS A 16 32.00 -13.64 -11.99
CA LYS A 16 32.87 -13.20 -13.09
C LYS A 16 32.32 -13.66 -14.44
N LEU A 17 31.87 -14.92 -14.52
CA LEU A 17 31.29 -15.49 -15.73
C LEU A 17 30.04 -14.73 -16.16
N ILE A 18 29.10 -14.50 -15.22
CA ILE A 18 27.85 -13.77 -15.46
C ILE A 18 28.13 -12.34 -15.96
N LYS A 19 29.13 -11.65 -15.40
CA LYS A 19 29.54 -10.33 -15.91
C LYS A 19 30.08 -10.40 -17.34
N SER A 20 30.83 -11.46 -17.68
CA SER A 20 31.37 -11.63 -19.03
C SER A 20 30.33 -12.06 -20.06
N SER A 21 29.25 -12.73 -19.64
CA SER A 21 28.13 -13.16 -20.49
C SER A 21 26.99 -12.13 -20.54
N ASN A 22 27.25 -10.88 -20.17
CA ASN A 22 26.27 -9.79 -20.15
C ASN A 22 25.01 -10.12 -19.31
N GLY A 23 25.19 -10.82 -18.19
CA GLY A 23 24.13 -11.14 -17.24
C GLY A 23 23.37 -12.45 -17.50
N ARG A 24 23.49 -13.04 -18.69
CA ARG A 24 22.73 -14.25 -19.08
C ARG A 24 23.54 -15.50 -18.83
N ILE A 25 22.99 -16.47 -18.10
CA ILE A 25 23.66 -17.73 -17.82
C ILE A 25 22.69 -18.91 -17.69
N ALA A 26 23.02 -20.04 -18.30
CA ALA A 26 22.37 -21.32 -18.03
C ALA A 26 23.24 -22.15 -17.07
N PRO A 27 22.66 -22.94 -16.14
CA PRO A 27 23.45 -23.74 -15.18
C PRO A 27 24.43 -24.70 -15.85
N GLN A 28 24.04 -25.32 -16.97
CA GLN A 28 24.87 -26.29 -17.69
C GLN A 28 26.05 -25.61 -18.40
N ASP A 29 25.83 -24.43 -18.97
CA ASP A 29 26.88 -23.65 -19.62
C ASP A 29 27.88 -23.11 -18.58
N ALA A 30 27.37 -22.72 -17.41
CA ALA A 30 28.21 -22.34 -16.28
C ALA A 30 29.08 -23.49 -15.79
N ALA A 31 28.53 -24.70 -15.67
CA ALA A 31 29.31 -25.90 -15.32
C ALA A 31 30.37 -26.20 -16.37
N ALA A 32 30.01 -26.13 -17.66
CA ALA A 32 30.95 -26.35 -18.76
C ALA A 32 32.09 -25.31 -18.82
N ALA A 33 31.78 -24.04 -18.55
CA ALA A 33 32.76 -22.96 -18.58
C ALA A 33 33.68 -22.92 -17.35
N THR A 34 33.18 -23.33 -16.18
CA THR A 34 33.93 -23.27 -14.92
C THR A 34 34.61 -24.58 -14.54
N GLY A 35 34.14 -25.71 -15.07
CA GLY A 35 34.62 -27.05 -14.70
C GLY A 35 34.11 -27.58 -13.36
N TYR A 36 33.21 -26.85 -12.68
CA TYR A 36 32.57 -27.30 -11.44
C TYR A 36 31.40 -28.26 -11.70
N SER A 37 30.99 -28.99 -10.67
CA SER A 37 29.82 -29.86 -10.76
C SER A 37 28.55 -29.04 -10.99
N THR A 38 27.57 -29.62 -11.69
CA THR A 38 26.27 -28.95 -11.92
C THR A 38 25.59 -28.59 -10.61
N GLN A 39 25.70 -29.45 -9.60
CA GLN A 39 25.13 -29.21 -8.27
C GLN A 39 25.79 -28.02 -7.56
N ASP A 40 27.12 -27.90 -7.58
CA ASP A 40 27.81 -26.76 -6.95
C ASP A 40 27.46 -25.43 -7.66
N VAL A 41 27.29 -25.49 -8.99
CA VAL A 41 26.87 -24.35 -9.79
C VAL A 41 25.44 -23.95 -9.47
N GLU A 42 24.50 -24.89 -9.40
CA GLU A 42 23.09 -24.66 -9.05
C GLU A 42 22.95 -24.07 -7.63
N ASP A 43 23.63 -24.64 -6.63
CA ASP A 43 23.65 -24.12 -5.26
C ASP A 43 24.17 -22.67 -5.20
N SER A 44 25.25 -22.40 -5.93
CA SER A 44 25.86 -21.07 -5.96
C SER A 44 25.02 -20.07 -6.74
N LEU A 45 24.37 -20.51 -7.83
CA LEU A 45 23.46 -19.70 -8.62
C LEU A 45 22.19 -19.37 -7.83
N ALA A 46 21.63 -20.33 -7.10
CA ALA A 46 20.54 -20.11 -6.16
C ALA A 46 20.89 -19.01 -5.15
N ARG A 47 22.09 -19.07 -4.57
CA ARG A 47 22.58 -18.02 -3.67
C ARG A 47 22.67 -16.65 -4.34
N LEU A 48 23.12 -16.57 -5.59
CA LEU A 48 23.17 -15.31 -6.35
C LEU A 48 21.76 -14.77 -6.64
N MET A 49 20.79 -15.63 -6.92
CA MET A 49 19.38 -15.24 -7.14
C MET A 49 18.71 -14.68 -5.88
N GLU A 50 19.10 -15.14 -4.69
CA GLU A 50 18.65 -14.55 -3.41
C GLU A 50 19.23 -13.15 -3.20
N LEU A 51 20.49 -12.94 -3.59
CA LEU A 51 21.23 -11.71 -3.33
C LEU A 51 20.96 -10.62 -4.36
N TYR A 52 20.75 -10.98 -5.62
CA TYR A 52 20.65 -10.06 -6.74
C TYR A 52 19.34 -10.24 -7.52
N LYS A 53 18.88 -9.16 -8.15
CA LYS A 53 17.72 -9.21 -9.05
C LYS A 53 18.08 -10.05 -10.29
N CYS A 54 17.27 -11.06 -10.56
CA CYS A 54 17.44 -12.02 -11.63
C CYS A 54 16.07 -12.37 -12.20
N LYS A 55 15.94 -12.48 -13.52
CA LYS A 55 14.74 -12.93 -14.22
C LYS A 55 14.99 -14.30 -14.85
N VAL A 56 13.94 -15.10 -14.95
CA VAL A 56 13.96 -16.37 -15.67
C VAL A 56 13.52 -16.12 -17.11
N GLU A 57 14.36 -16.52 -18.06
CA GLU A 57 14.09 -16.52 -19.48
C GLU A 57 14.08 -17.96 -20.01
N VAL A 58 13.37 -18.18 -21.11
CA VAL A 58 13.32 -19.48 -21.77
C VAL A 58 14.29 -19.48 -22.94
N ASP A 59 15.18 -20.48 -23.00
CA ASP A 59 15.93 -20.79 -24.22
C ASP A 59 15.03 -21.61 -25.17
N GLU A 60 14.55 -20.98 -26.23
CA GLU A 60 13.70 -21.62 -27.24
C GLU A 60 14.44 -22.72 -28.02
N GLU A 61 15.76 -22.63 -28.18
CA GLU A 61 16.53 -23.60 -28.97
C GLU A 61 16.81 -24.88 -28.18
N ASN A 62 17.10 -24.74 -26.89
CA ASN A 62 17.58 -25.85 -26.06
C ASN A 62 16.59 -26.32 -25.00
N ALA A 63 15.42 -25.68 -24.88
CA ALA A 63 14.41 -25.94 -23.85
C ALA A 63 15.00 -25.96 -22.42
N ARG A 64 15.81 -24.95 -22.10
CA ARG A 64 16.51 -24.81 -20.81
C ARG A 64 16.27 -23.42 -20.21
N PRO A 65 16.27 -23.28 -18.87
CA PRO A 65 16.13 -21.99 -18.23
C PRO A 65 17.42 -21.16 -18.36
N ILE A 66 17.27 -19.90 -18.76
CA ILE A 66 18.34 -18.90 -18.74
C ILE A 66 18.05 -17.93 -17.60
N PHE A 67 19.04 -17.74 -16.73
CA PHE A 67 18.97 -16.75 -15.66
C PHE A 67 19.60 -15.45 -16.14
N ASN A 68 18.79 -14.39 -16.21
CA ASN A 68 19.22 -13.06 -16.65
C ASN A 68 19.36 -12.11 -15.44
N PHE A 69 20.60 -11.79 -15.09
CA PHE A 69 20.95 -10.84 -14.04
C PHE A 69 21.13 -9.42 -14.60
N ASP A 70 20.58 -8.43 -13.90
CA ASP A 70 20.85 -7.03 -14.21
C ASP A 70 22.36 -6.72 -14.02
N ILE A 71 23.01 -6.13 -15.03
CA ILE A 71 24.40 -5.65 -14.95
C ILE A 71 24.41 -4.10 -14.96
N PRO A 72 25.10 -3.42 -14.02
CA PRO A 72 25.79 -3.99 -12.86
C PRO A 72 24.82 -4.65 -11.87
N PHE A 73 25.29 -5.68 -11.16
CA PHE A 73 24.48 -6.43 -10.20
C PHE A 73 23.73 -5.51 -9.24
N LYS A 74 22.40 -5.57 -9.27
CA LYS A 74 21.52 -4.87 -8.34
C LYS A 74 21.12 -5.80 -7.22
N LYS A 75 21.34 -5.38 -5.97
CA LYS A 75 20.93 -6.21 -4.83
C LYS A 75 19.42 -6.31 -4.77
N ARG A 76 18.90 -7.51 -4.47
CA ARG A 76 17.48 -7.73 -4.30
C ARG A 76 16.98 -6.91 -3.11
N GLY A 77 15.88 -6.18 -3.31
CA GLY A 77 15.33 -5.25 -2.31
C GLY A 77 16.17 -3.99 -2.07
N GLU A 78 17.15 -3.69 -2.94
CA GLU A 78 17.91 -2.44 -2.85
C GLU A 78 17.01 -1.24 -3.08
N LYS A 79 16.72 -0.53 -2.00
CA LYS A 79 15.91 0.68 -2.05
C LYS A 79 16.72 1.85 -2.56
N THR A 80 16.16 2.60 -3.51
CA THR A 80 16.76 3.87 -3.96
C THR A 80 16.89 4.85 -2.78
N PHE A 81 17.76 5.87 -2.89
CA PHE A 81 17.88 6.88 -1.83
C PHE A 81 16.53 7.57 -1.56
N GLN A 82 15.75 7.82 -2.61
CA GLN A 82 14.40 8.37 -2.50
C GLN A 82 13.46 7.44 -1.73
N GLU A 83 13.52 6.13 -1.98
CA GLU A 83 12.76 5.14 -1.22
C GLU A 83 13.23 5.02 0.24
N LYS A 84 14.53 5.06 0.51
CA LYS A 84 15.05 5.06 1.89
C LYS A 84 14.56 6.27 2.66
N LEU A 85 14.59 7.45 2.03
CA LEU A 85 14.06 8.69 2.62
C LEU A 85 12.54 8.58 2.82
N ALA A 86 11.80 8.06 1.83
CA ALA A 86 10.36 7.85 1.94
C ALA A 86 10.01 6.88 3.07
N VAL A 87 10.76 5.80 3.25
CA VAL A 87 10.61 4.87 4.37
C VAL A 87 10.87 5.58 5.70
N ALA A 88 11.93 6.37 5.82
CA ALA A 88 12.23 7.12 7.04
C ALA A 88 11.13 8.14 7.36
N ILE A 89 10.65 8.88 6.36
CA ILE A 89 9.54 9.83 6.49
C ILE A 89 8.26 9.10 6.89
N ASN A 90 7.95 7.95 6.28
CA ASN A 90 6.77 7.15 6.61
C ASN A 90 6.84 6.63 8.05
N ILE A 91 7.99 6.10 8.49
CA ILE A 91 8.19 5.66 9.89
C ILE A 91 7.99 6.84 10.84
N PHE A 92 8.63 7.97 10.56
CA PHE A 92 8.44 9.20 11.33
C PHE A 92 6.96 9.60 11.38
N TRP A 93 6.26 9.55 10.24
CA TRP A 93 4.86 9.90 10.12
C TRP A 93 3.93 8.93 10.88
N GLU A 94 4.22 7.64 10.89
CA GLU A 94 3.48 6.64 11.68
C GLU A 94 3.68 6.85 13.18
N VAL A 95 4.93 7.07 13.62
CA VAL A 95 5.24 7.37 15.03
C VAL A 95 4.59 8.68 15.44
N PHE A 96 4.70 9.72 14.61
CA PHE A 96 4.06 11.01 14.81
C PHE A 96 2.55 10.84 14.97
N LYS A 97 1.87 10.14 14.06
CA LYS A 97 0.44 9.83 14.15
C LYS A 97 0.08 9.12 15.46
N LYS A 98 0.85 8.12 15.87
CA LYS A 98 0.59 7.38 17.13
C LYS A 98 0.67 8.29 18.37
N ILE A 99 1.70 9.13 18.46
CA ILE A 99 1.87 10.09 19.56
C ILE A 99 0.75 11.14 19.53
N TYR A 100 0.47 11.68 18.35
CA TYR A 100 -0.52 12.75 18.18
C TYR A 100 -1.96 12.25 18.38
N LYS A 101 -2.26 10.98 18.10
CA LYS A 101 -3.63 10.41 18.14
C LYS A 101 -4.32 10.59 19.48
N VAL A 102 -3.61 10.37 20.58
CA VAL A 102 -4.19 10.53 21.93
C VAL A 102 -4.09 11.98 22.39
N ALA A 103 -2.96 12.64 22.11
CA ALA A 103 -2.70 14.00 22.56
C ALA A 103 -3.63 15.03 21.91
N ILE A 104 -3.98 14.86 20.63
CA ILE A 104 -4.65 15.90 19.84
C ILE A 104 -6.04 16.26 20.38
N GLY A 105 -6.85 15.25 20.71
CA GLY A 105 -8.18 15.48 21.25
C GLY A 105 -8.12 16.05 22.67
N VAL A 106 -7.17 15.59 23.48
CA VAL A 106 -6.98 16.07 24.87
C VAL A 106 -6.51 17.52 24.89
N ILE A 107 -5.46 17.85 24.13
CA ILE A 107 -4.92 19.21 24.03
C ILE A 107 -6.00 20.17 23.53
N LEU A 108 -6.72 19.81 22.46
CA LEU A 108 -7.80 20.63 21.93
C LEU A 108 -8.83 20.99 23.02
N ILE A 109 -9.33 20.00 23.77
CA ILE A 109 -10.32 20.21 24.83
C ILE A 109 -9.74 21.03 25.99
N VAL A 110 -8.57 20.62 26.51
CA VAL A 110 -7.97 21.22 27.71
C VAL A 110 -7.72 22.71 27.46
N TYR A 111 -7.13 23.07 26.33
CA TYR A 111 -6.89 24.47 25.99
C TYR A 111 -8.19 25.25 25.79
N THR A 112 -9.20 24.65 25.14
CA THR A 112 -10.50 25.30 25.00
C THR A 112 -11.13 25.59 26.37
N LEU A 113 -11.09 24.64 27.31
CA LEU A 113 -11.61 24.84 28.66
C LEU A 113 -10.82 25.90 29.43
N ILE A 114 -9.48 25.86 29.37
CA ILE A 114 -8.61 26.86 30.01
C ILE A 114 -8.95 28.26 29.51
N PHE A 115 -9.02 28.46 28.19
CA PHE A 115 -9.33 29.78 27.63
C PHE A 115 -10.76 30.22 27.94
N VAL A 116 -11.74 29.32 27.97
CA VAL A 116 -13.11 29.65 28.40
C VAL A 116 -13.13 30.12 29.85
N ILE A 117 -12.41 29.44 30.76
CA ILE A 117 -12.29 29.85 32.16
C ILE A 117 -11.62 31.22 32.27
N ILE A 118 -10.55 31.46 31.51
CA ILE A 118 -9.86 32.76 31.48
C ILE A 118 -10.81 33.86 31.01
N ILE A 119 -11.57 33.65 29.93
CA ILE A 119 -12.56 34.63 29.45
C ILE A 119 -13.63 34.89 30.51
N MET A 120 -14.14 33.85 31.18
CA MET A 120 -15.14 34.02 32.24
C MET A 120 -14.59 34.83 33.42
N LEU A 121 -13.35 34.56 33.84
CA LEU A 121 -12.68 35.31 34.92
C LEU A 121 -12.48 36.78 34.52
N VAL A 122 -11.99 37.06 33.32
CA VAL A 122 -11.81 38.43 32.82
C VAL A 122 -13.15 39.16 32.69
N ALA A 123 -14.17 38.49 32.15
CA ALA A 123 -15.50 39.06 31.99
C ALA A 123 -16.17 39.35 33.36
N SER A 124 -15.86 38.58 34.41
CA SER A 124 -16.40 38.79 35.75
C SER A 124 -15.81 40.02 36.48
N GLN A 125 -14.65 40.53 36.03
CA GLN A 125 -14.00 41.69 36.64
C GLN A 125 -14.45 43.04 36.04
N GLY A 126 -15.15 43.02 34.91
CA GLY A 126 -15.50 44.22 34.14
C GLY A 126 -16.99 44.58 34.08
N GLY A 127 -17.88 43.96 34.88
CA GLY A 127 -19.33 44.12 34.72
C GLY A 127 -20.06 44.66 35.94
N ASP A 128 -20.44 45.95 35.88
CA ASP A 128 -21.65 46.43 36.55
C ASP A 128 -22.88 45.76 35.90
N ARG A 129 -23.85 45.39 36.74
CA ARG A 129 -25.01 44.57 36.37
C ARG A 129 -25.94 45.36 35.46
N ASP A 130 -25.88 45.15 34.15
CA ASP A 130 -27.05 45.41 33.32
C ASP A 130 -27.30 44.41 32.19
N ARG A 131 -28.58 44.05 32.12
CA ARG A 131 -29.15 42.97 31.32
C ARG A 131 -29.17 43.34 29.84
N ARG A 132 -28.40 42.63 29.01
CA ARG A 132 -28.80 42.20 27.64
C ARG A 132 -27.63 41.50 26.95
N ASN A 133 -27.69 40.17 26.87
CA ASN A 133 -27.53 39.39 25.62
C ASN A 133 -27.56 37.89 25.93
N ASN A 134 -28.76 37.30 25.95
CA ASN A 134 -28.96 35.87 26.26
C ASN A 134 -28.84 34.96 25.02
N ASN A 135 -28.61 35.52 23.82
CA ASN A 135 -28.58 34.74 22.58
C ASN A 135 -27.17 34.26 22.20
N SER A 136 -26.14 35.08 22.41
CA SER A 136 -24.75 34.70 22.08
C SER A 136 -24.21 33.61 23.03
N SER A 137 -24.46 33.73 24.34
CA SER A 137 -23.98 32.73 25.32
C SER A 137 -24.71 31.39 25.22
N ARG A 138 -25.99 31.37 24.81
CA ARG A 138 -26.75 30.14 24.56
C ARG A 138 -26.27 29.41 23.32
N MET A 139 -25.90 30.12 22.25
CA MET A 139 -25.37 29.49 21.05
C MET A 139 -24.03 28.81 21.34
N ILE A 140 -23.14 29.49 22.08
CA ILE A 140 -21.88 28.93 22.57
C ILE A 140 -22.17 27.75 23.53
N SER A 141 -23.01 27.92 24.55
CA SER A 141 -23.36 26.84 25.49
C SER A 141 -23.98 25.61 24.80
N ASN A 142 -24.79 25.80 23.75
CA ASN A 142 -25.42 24.70 23.02
C ASN A 142 -24.43 23.95 22.13
N ILE A 143 -23.50 24.66 21.46
CA ILE A 143 -22.41 24.05 20.69
C ILE A 143 -21.53 23.22 21.63
N PHE A 144 -21.24 23.72 22.83
CA PHE A 144 -20.37 23.07 23.80
C PHE A 144 -21.05 21.88 24.51
N SER A 145 -22.34 21.97 24.84
CA SER A 145 -23.12 20.85 25.37
C SER A 145 -23.21 19.68 24.37
N ALA A 146 -23.38 19.98 23.08
CA ALA A 146 -23.36 18.98 22.01
C ALA A 146 -21.98 18.31 21.86
N ILE A 147 -20.90 19.05 22.08
CA ILE A 147 -19.53 18.52 22.08
C ILE A 147 -19.28 17.63 23.31
N PHE A 148 -19.71 18.09 24.51
CA PHE A 148 -19.49 17.41 25.78
C PHE A 148 -20.25 16.08 25.89
N HIS A 149 -21.49 16.02 25.38
CA HIS A 149 -22.27 14.77 25.33
C HIS A 149 -21.63 13.68 24.44
N GLY A 150 -20.71 14.03 23.53
CA GLY A 150 -20.00 13.09 22.66
C GLY A 150 -18.69 12.51 23.23
N MET A 151 -18.39 12.72 24.51
CA MET A 151 -17.08 12.47 25.13
C MET A 151 -16.94 11.14 25.88
N ARG A 152 -17.52 10.03 25.40
CA ARG A 152 -17.30 8.72 26.03
C ARG A 152 -15.95 8.12 25.65
N PHE A 153 -15.14 7.77 26.64
CA PHE A 153 -13.90 7.00 26.52
C PHE A 153 -14.19 5.49 26.65
N ALA A 154 -13.71 4.69 25.72
CA ALA A 154 -13.65 3.23 25.86
C ALA A 154 -12.56 2.67 24.93
N ALA A 155 -11.99 1.51 25.28
CA ALA A 155 -11.05 0.78 24.44
C ALA A 155 -11.65 0.50 23.05
N ILE A 156 -10.78 0.45 22.04
CA ILE A 156 -11.17 0.24 20.64
C ILE A 156 -10.84 -1.21 20.30
N ASN A 157 -11.87 -2.03 20.13
CA ASN A 157 -11.72 -3.28 19.40
C ASN A 157 -11.89 -2.94 17.92
N LYS A 158 -10.84 -3.15 17.13
CA LYS A 158 -10.88 -2.94 15.68
C LYS A 158 -11.30 -4.24 15.03
N HIS A 159 -12.48 -4.25 14.42
CA HIS A 159 -12.91 -5.34 13.56
C HIS A 159 -12.82 -4.88 12.10
N TYR A 160 -12.28 -5.75 11.26
CA TYR A 160 -12.31 -5.57 9.81
C TYR A 160 -13.68 -5.99 9.30
N SER A 161 -14.18 -5.25 8.33
CA SER A 161 -15.37 -5.60 7.56
C SER A 161 -15.13 -5.31 6.10
N THR A 162 -15.98 -5.89 5.26
CA THR A 162 -15.85 -5.81 3.81
C THR A 162 -16.98 -4.96 3.27
N ALA A 163 -16.63 -3.98 2.45
CA ALA A 163 -17.58 -3.18 1.69
C ALA A 163 -17.32 -3.34 0.20
N VAL A 164 -18.24 -2.82 -0.60
CA VAL A 164 -18.18 -2.83 -2.05
C VAL A 164 -18.07 -1.40 -2.54
N ASP A 165 -17.17 -1.14 -3.48
CA ASP A 165 -17.00 0.18 -4.08
C ASP A 165 -17.98 0.41 -5.25
N ARG A 166 -17.95 1.61 -5.84
CA ARG A 166 -18.76 2.03 -7.00
C ARG A 166 -18.63 1.14 -8.23
N ASP A 167 -17.54 0.38 -8.31
CA ASP A 167 -17.24 -0.58 -9.39
C ASP A 167 -17.55 -2.03 -9.00
N ASN A 168 -18.32 -2.24 -7.93
CA ASN A 168 -18.69 -3.55 -7.41
C ASN A 168 -17.51 -4.44 -6.95
N MET A 169 -16.38 -3.81 -6.59
CA MET A 169 -15.17 -4.48 -6.09
C MET A 169 -15.11 -4.44 -4.55
N HIS A 170 -14.68 -5.54 -3.93
CA HIS A 170 -14.57 -5.63 -2.48
C HIS A 170 -13.36 -4.88 -1.94
N TYR A 171 -13.50 -4.24 -0.78
CA TYR A 171 -12.38 -3.65 -0.04
C TYR A 171 -12.58 -3.81 1.46
N ARG A 172 -11.47 -3.98 2.20
CA ARG A 172 -11.51 -3.95 3.67
C ARG A 172 -11.56 -2.53 4.20
N TYR A 173 -12.32 -2.36 5.27
CA TYR A 173 -12.36 -1.15 6.07
C TYR A 173 -12.53 -1.48 7.54
N TYR A 174 -12.17 -0.52 8.41
CA TYR A 174 -12.49 -0.62 9.82
C TYR A 174 -13.95 -0.22 10.04
N GLU A 175 -14.75 -1.09 10.67
CA GLU A 175 -16.16 -0.78 10.91
C GLU A 175 -16.33 0.52 11.70
N LYS A 176 -17.31 1.31 11.26
CA LYS A 176 -17.75 2.49 11.99
C LYS A 176 -18.59 1.95 13.18
N PRO A 177 -18.27 2.30 14.44
CA PRO A 177 -18.96 1.72 15.59
C PRO A 177 -20.48 1.94 15.51
N GLU A 178 -21.23 0.83 15.57
CA GLU A 178 -22.64 0.73 15.14
C GLU A 178 -23.63 1.52 16.02
N HIS A 179 -23.27 1.83 17.27
CA HIS A 179 -24.16 2.53 18.20
C HIS A 179 -23.44 3.64 18.99
N LYS A 180 -23.99 4.86 18.89
CA LYS A 180 -23.60 6.12 19.55
C LYS A 180 -22.26 6.69 19.06
N GLY A 181 -22.35 7.58 18.07
CA GLY A 181 -21.43 8.66 17.73
C GLY A 181 -19.93 8.39 17.91
N LYS A 182 -19.18 8.37 16.79
CA LYS A 182 -17.71 8.38 16.81
C LYS A 182 -17.16 9.19 17.99
N LYS A 183 -16.35 8.53 18.83
CA LYS A 183 -15.79 9.12 20.06
C LYS A 183 -15.06 10.42 19.69
N PHE A 184 -15.19 11.47 20.51
CA PHE A 184 -14.64 12.80 20.17
C PHE A 184 -13.18 12.78 19.76
N ILE A 185 -12.31 12.07 20.49
CA ILE A 185 -10.89 11.96 20.14
C ILE A 185 -10.69 11.29 18.77
N GLN A 186 -11.47 10.27 18.44
CA GLN A 186 -11.44 9.66 17.11
C GLN A 186 -11.94 10.62 16.04
N SER A 187 -13.00 11.40 16.31
CA SER A 187 -13.43 12.44 15.37
C SER A 187 -12.36 13.51 15.14
N VAL A 188 -11.66 13.94 16.20
CA VAL A 188 -10.56 14.91 16.08
C VAL A 188 -9.38 14.30 15.32
N TYR A 189 -9.04 13.05 15.60
CA TYR A 189 -8.04 12.31 14.86
C TYR A 189 -8.41 12.19 13.38
N ASP A 190 -9.63 11.71 13.08
CA ASP A 190 -10.13 11.56 11.71
C ASP A 190 -10.19 12.91 10.99
N PHE A 191 -10.51 14.01 11.70
CA PHE A 191 -10.48 15.36 11.14
C PHE A 191 -9.08 15.74 10.63
N VAL A 192 -8.04 15.47 11.43
CA VAL A 192 -6.66 15.87 11.11
C VAL A 192 -5.98 14.87 10.16
N PHE A 193 -6.04 13.57 10.47
CA PHE A 193 -5.31 12.52 9.75
C PHE A 193 -6.16 11.70 8.77
N GLY A 194 -7.48 11.81 8.86
CA GLY A 194 -8.40 10.96 8.11
C GLY A 194 -8.70 9.68 8.89
N PRO A 195 -9.75 8.95 8.49
CA PRO A 195 -10.00 7.64 9.08
C PRO A 195 -8.83 6.70 8.79
N GLU A 196 -8.57 5.80 9.73
CA GLU A 196 -7.58 4.75 9.55
C GLU A 196 -7.98 3.84 8.40
N ARG A 197 -6.99 3.43 7.60
CA ARG A 197 -7.15 2.47 6.51
C ARG A 197 -6.44 1.18 6.91
N PRO A 198 -6.98 0.00 6.58
CA PRO A 198 -6.25 -1.25 6.73
C PRO A 198 -4.87 -1.16 6.08
N GLU A 199 -3.84 -1.60 6.80
CA GLU A 199 -2.47 -1.67 6.30
C GLU A 199 -2.29 -2.95 5.47
N PHE A 200 -1.58 -2.84 4.35
CA PHE A 200 -1.13 -3.97 3.54
C PHE A 200 0.09 -4.60 4.21
N ASP A 201 0.04 -5.89 4.56
CA ASP A 201 1.18 -6.61 5.13
C ASP A 201 2.10 -7.11 4.01
N PRO A 202 3.34 -6.57 3.87
CA PRO A 202 4.26 -6.96 2.80
C PRO A 202 4.71 -8.43 2.86
N LEU A 203 4.59 -9.09 4.02
CA LEU A 203 4.90 -10.51 4.18
C LEU A 203 3.72 -11.40 3.80
N ASN A 204 2.54 -10.82 3.56
CA ASN A 204 1.36 -11.56 3.16
C ASN A 204 1.56 -12.16 1.77
N ASP A 205 2.11 -11.42 0.79
CA ASP A 205 2.35 -11.91 -0.57
C ASP A 205 3.16 -13.21 -0.61
N THR A 206 4.26 -13.27 0.17
CA THR A 206 5.09 -14.49 0.21
C THR A 206 4.40 -15.64 0.93
N LYS A 207 3.67 -15.36 2.02
CA LYS A 207 2.89 -16.38 2.73
C LYS A 207 1.75 -16.90 1.87
N GLU A 208 1.14 -16.03 1.08
CA GLU A 208 0.07 -16.31 0.16
C GLU A 208 0.56 -17.19 -0.98
N VAL A 209 1.66 -16.85 -1.65
CA VAL A 209 2.26 -17.71 -2.68
C VAL A 209 2.66 -19.06 -2.08
N ALA A 210 3.28 -19.09 -0.90
CA ALA A 210 3.63 -20.35 -0.24
C ALA A 210 2.39 -21.17 0.16
N THR A 211 1.26 -20.53 0.45
CA THR A 211 -0.01 -21.23 0.73
C THR A 211 -0.67 -21.69 -0.57
N TYR A 212 -0.61 -20.89 -1.64
CA TYR A 212 -1.07 -21.29 -2.97
C TYR A 212 -0.32 -22.53 -3.48
N ILE A 213 1.01 -22.55 -3.35
CA ILE A 213 1.85 -23.72 -3.69
C ILE A 213 1.46 -24.96 -2.86
N ARG A 214 1.05 -24.77 -1.61
CA ARG A 214 0.63 -25.89 -0.75
C ARG A 214 -0.76 -26.42 -1.09
N ASP A 215 -1.70 -25.52 -1.35
CA ASP A 215 -3.12 -25.82 -1.38
C ASP A 215 -3.64 -26.13 -2.80
N HIS A 216 -2.98 -25.61 -3.85
CA HIS A 216 -3.50 -25.64 -5.22
C HIS A 216 -2.60 -26.38 -6.21
N SER A 217 -1.27 -26.21 -6.14
CA SER A 217 -0.34 -26.83 -7.09
C SER A 217 1.08 -26.84 -6.54
N ASP A 218 1.79 -27.97 -6.65
CA ASP A 218 3.23 -28.05 -6.39
C ASP A 218 4.05 -27.30 -7.44
N LYS A 219 3.43 -26.82 -8.52
CA LYS A 219 4.05 -26.07 -9.60
C LYS A 219 3.43 -24.69 -9.78
N ILE A 220 4.27 -23.68 -10.03
CA ILE A 220 3.81 -22.34 -10.38
C ILE A 220 4.58 -21.75 -11.56
N THR A 221 3.91 -20.87 -12.29
CA THR A 221 4.44 -20.09 -13.41
C THR A 221 4.48 -18.60 -13.08
N SER A 222 5.07 -17.79 -13.95
CA SER A 222 5.00 -16.33 -13.83
C SER A 222 3.54 -15.83 -13.93
N ALA A 223 2.71 -16.46 -14.76
CA ALA A 223 1.28 -16.17 -14.84
C ALA A 223 0.52 -16.38 -13.51
N ASP A 224 0.84 -17.41 -12.74
CA ASP A 224 0.24 -17.63 -11.42
C ASP A 224 0.62 -16.50 -10.45
N ILE A 225 1.86 -16.03 -10.49
CA ILE A 225 2.33 -14.89 -9.69
C ILE A 225 1.60 -13.61 -10.10
N ILE A 226 1.36 -13.40 -11.40
CA ILE A 226 0.56 -12.29 -11.92
C ILE A 226 -0.89 -12.38 -11.42
N ASN A 227 -1.47 -13.58 -11.39
CA ASN A 227 -2.84 -13.78 -10.90
C ASN A 227 -2.95 -13.49 -9.39
N LEU A 228 -1.95 -13.88 -8.60
CA LEU A 228 -1.92 -13.64 -7.16
C LEU A 228 -1.62 -12.17 -6.82
N SER A 229 -0.74 -11.49 -7.55
CA SER A 229 -0.19 -10.19 -7.13
C SER A 229 -0.40 -9.01 -8.10
N GLY A 230 -0.83 -9.26 -9.34
CA GLY A 230 -1.12 -8.23 -10.35
C GLY A 230 0.11 -7.51 -10.93
N VAL A 231 1.31 -8.05 -10.68
CA VAL A 231 2.59 -7.52 -11.18
C VAL A 231 2.72 -7.69 -12.70
N ASP A 232 3.70 -7.02 -13.30
CA ASP A 232 4.07 -7.25 -14.70
C ASP A 232 4.95 -8.50 -14.87
N TYR A 233 5.19 -8.93 -16.10
CA TYR A 233 6.03 -10.11 -16.37
C TYR A 233 7.47 -9.97 -15.90
N ASP A 234 8.05 -8.76 -15.97
CA ASP A 234 9.44 -8.55 -15.57
C ASP A 234 9.65 -8.79 -14.08
N GLU A 235 8.66 -8.37 -13.28
CA GLU A 235 8.62 -8.61 -11.84
C GLU A 235 8.16 -10.04 -11.52
N ALA A 236 7.22 -10.61 -12.27
CA ALA A 236 6.78 -12.00 -12.10
C ALA A 236 7.93 -12.98 -12.33
N ASP A 237 8.69 -12.84 -13.43
CA ASP A 237 9.86 -13.66 -13.74
C ASP A 237 10.94 -13.53 -12.66
N SER A 238 11.08 -12.34 -12.09
CA SER A 238 12.01 -12.07 -11.00
C SER A 238 11.57 -12.65 -9.65
N ARG A 239 10.27 -12.72 -9.40
CA ARG A 239 9.66 -13.37 -8.23
C ARG A 239 9.69 -14.89 -8.37
N LEU A 240 9.46 -15.44 -9.56
CA LEU A 240 9.56 -16.87 -9.84
C LEU A 240 10.97 -17.39 -9.50
N ALA A 241 12.01 -16.68 -9.97
CA ALA A 241 13.41 -16.96 -9.64
C ALA A 241 13.67 -16.90 -8.12
N GLU A 242 13.12 -15.89 -7.46
CA GLU A 242 13.26 -15.72 -6.01
C GLU A 242 12.62 -16.85 -5.24
N TYR A 243 11.37 -17.20 -5.58
CA TYR A 243 10.62 -18.23 -4.90
C TYR A 243 11.25 -19.60 -5.12
N ALA A 244 11.65 -19.93 -6.35
CA ALA A 244 12.40 -21.15 -6.65
C ALA A 244 13.65 -21.25 -5.78
N SER A 245 14.46 -20.20 -5.69
CA SER A 245 15.66 -20.22 -4.83
C SER A 245 15.30 -20.34 -3.34
N LYS A 246 14.41 -19.47 -2.85
CA LYS A 246 14.06 -19.35 -1.42
C LYS A 246 13.39 -20.60 -0.86
N PHE A 247 12.57 -21.25 -1.67
CA PHE A 247 11.82 -22.45 -1.28
C PHE A 247 12.41 -23.73 -1.87
N ARG A 248 13.61 -23.66 -2.47
CA ARG A 248 14.30 -24.80 -3.09
C ARG A 248 13.48 -25.51 -4.17
N GLY A 249 12.70 -24.75 -4.93
CA GLY A 249 12.05 -25.25 -6.14
C GLY A 249 13.03 -25.35 -7.30
N SER A 250 12.81 -26.32 -8.19
CA SER A 250 13.53 -26.45 -9.46
C SER A 250 12.77 -25.74 -10.58
N ILE A 251 13.48 -25.02 -11.45
CA ILE A 251 12.86 -24.39 -12.63
C ILE A 251 13.17 -25.24 -13.84
N ASP A 252 12.12 -25.73 -14.49
CA ASP A 252 12.19 -26.51 -15.71
C ASP A 252 11.40 -25.81 -16.83
N ILE A 253 11.77 -26.09 -18.09
CA ILE A 253 11.02 -25.61 -19.26
C ILE A 253 10.16 -26.76 -19.78
N THR A 254 8.86 -26.52 -19.93
CA THR A 254 7.95 -27.49 -20.53
C THR A 254 8.18 -27.60 -22.04
N GLU A 255 7.65 -28.67 -22.67
CA GLU A 255 7.69 -28.85 -24.13
C GLU A 255 7.10 -27.66 -24.91
N ASN A 256 6.19 -26.91 -24.29
CA ASN A 256 5.54 -25.74 -24.88
C ASN A 256 6.34 -24.43 -24.70
N GLY A 257 7.57 -24.51 -24.17
CA GLY A 257 8.45 -23.36 -23.94
C GLY A 257 8.01 -22.49 -22.76
N THR A 258 7.45 -23.08 -21.71
CA THR A 258 7.02 -22.36 -20.49
C THR A 258 7.95 -22.69 -19.33
N ALA A 259 8.43 -21.66 -18.64
CA ALA A 259 9.15 -21.83 -17.39
C ALA A 259 8.18 -22.16 -16.25
N VAL A 260 8.38 -23.33 -15.64
CA VAL A 260 7.59 -23.82 -14.51
C VAL A 260 8.53 -24.07 -13.34
N ALA A 261 8.22 -23.50 -12.19
CA ALA A 261 8.93 -23.78 -10.96
C ALA A 261 8.18 -24.87 -10.18
N ASP A 262 8.87 -25.96 -9.83
CA ASP A 262 8.35 -27.13 -9.14
C ASP A 262 8.84 -27.18 -7.68
N PHE A 263 7.91 -27.27 -6.73
CA PHE A 263 8.09 -27.11 -5.28
C PHE A 263 7.66 -28.37 -4.51
N ARG A 264 8.07 -29.56 -4.97
CA ARG A 264 7.78 -30.85 -4.31
C ARG A 264 8.03 -30.86 -2.80
N ASP A 265 9.02 -30.13 -2.31
CA ASP A 265 9.37 -30.10 -0.88
C ASP A 265 8.41 -29.26 -0.02
N LEU A 266 7.66 -28.31 -0.61
CA LEU A 266 6.71 -27.45 0.11
C LEU A 266 5.33 -28.09 0.29
N SER A 267 4.92 -28.98 -0.62
CA SER A 267 3.60 -29.63 -0.61
C SER A 267 3.46 -30.70 0.50
N VAL A 268 4.56 -31.11 1.13
CA VAL A 268 4.60 -32.15 2.18
C VAL A 268 4.36 -31.62 3.60
N ILE A 269 4.14 -30.30 3.76
CA ILE A 269 4.01 -29.67 5.09
C ILE A 269 2.65 -29.98 5.73
N SER A 270 2.67 -30.54 6.94
CA SER A 270 1.51 -30.93 7.75
C SER A 270 0.41 -29.85 7.82
N SER A 271 -0.82 -30.23 7.48
CA SER A 271 -2.06 -29.44 7.50
C SER A 271 -2.47 -28.82 8.85
N LYS A 272 -1.70 -29.06 9.93
CA LYS A 272 -1.93 -28.51 11.27
C LYS A 272 -1.38 -27.10 11.49
N LEU A 273 -0.56 -26.56 10.59
CA LEU A 273 -0.07 -25.19 10.67
C LEU A 273 -0.90 -24.34 9.69
N GLU A 274 -1.80 -23.51 10.22
CA GLU A 274 -2.61 -22.59 9.41
C GLU A 274 -1.71 -21.76 8.50
N GLY A 275 -1.87 -21.94 7.18
CA GLY A 275 -1.30 -21.04 6.16
C GLY A 275 -2.02 -19.70 6.16
N GLY A 276 -1.48 -18.72 5.41
CA GLY A 276 -2.20 -17.48 5.16
C GLY A 276 -3.43 -17.74 4.28
N LYS A 277 -4.48 -16.93 4.37
CA LYS A 277 -5.59 -17.02 3.41
C LYS A 277 -5.08 -16.57 2.03
N VAL A 278 -5.30 -17.37 0.98
CA VAL A 278 -5.07 -16.96 -0.42
C VAL A 278 -6.18 -15.97 -0.81
N GLU A 279 -5.80 -14.78 -1.25
CA GLU A 279 -6.65 -13.65 -1.64
C GLU A 279 -6.12 -13.06 -2.96
N TYR A 280 -6.67 -13.52 -4.08
CA TYR A 280 -6.17 -13.16 -5.40
C TYR A 280 -6.18 -11.65 -5.62
N TYR A 281 -5.28 -11.18 -6.48
CA TYR A 281 -5.13 -9.76 -6.82
C TYR A 281 -6.45 -9.08 -7.21
N ILE A 282 -7.36 -9.82 -7.84
CA ILE A 282 -8.64 -9.30 -8.33
C ILE A 282 -9.75 -9.25 -7.26
N ASP A 283 -9.56 -9.91 -6.11
CA ASP A 283 -10.60 -10.08 -5.11
C ASP A 283 -10.74 -8.87 -4.18
N GLU A 284 -9.68 -8.07 -4.02
CA GLU A 284 -9.68 -6.89 -3.16
C GLU A 284 -9.08 -5.64 -3.83
N VAL A 285 -9.72 -4.49 -3.66
CA VAL A 285 -9.20 -3.16 -4.06
C VAL A 285 -8.86 -2.31 -2.84
N GLU A 286 -8.04 -1.28 -3.02
CA GLU A 286 -7.74 -0.34 -1.95
C GLU A 286 -9.02 0.41 -1.52
N PRO A 287 -9.23 0.70 -0.21
CA PRO A 287 -10.38 1.46 0.24
C PRO A 287 -10.33 2.91 -0.27
N PRO A 288 -11.47 3.56 -0.56
CA PRO A 288 -11.50 4.96 -0.98
C PRO A 288 -10.92 5.89 0.11
N TYR A 289 -10.32 6.99 -0.31
CA TYR A 289 -9.80 8.04 0.55
C TYR A 289 -10.91 8.94 1.05
N GLU A 290 -11.24 8.82 2.33
CA GLU A 290 -12.11 9.77 3.02
C GLU A 290 -11.29 10.96 3.59
N MET A 291 -11.86 12.17 3.51
CA MET A 291 -11.16 13.36 4.01
C MET A 291 -11.11 13.38 5.56
N THR A 292 -12.26 13.22 6.21
CA THR A 292 -12.40 13.39 7.67
C THR A 292 -13.28 12.34 8.36
N GLY A 293 -13.95 11.46 7.61
CA GLY A 293 -14.84 10.40 8.13
C GLY A 293 -15.96 10.86 9.08
N ASN A 294 -16.18 12.16 9.23
CA ASN A 294 -17.07 12.79 10.20
C ASN A 294 -18.25 13.47 9.50
N THR A 295 -19.32 13.73 10.26
CA THR A 295 -20.42 14.58 9.76
C THR A 295 -19.99 16.05 9.65
N SER A 296 -20.64 16.82 8.77
CA SER A 296 -20.31 18.24 8.58
C SER A 296 -20.40 19.07 9.87
N GLY A 297 -21.41 18.80 10.71
CA GLY A 297 -21.55 19.47 12.01
C GLY A 297 -20.42 19.13 12.99
N ARG A 298 -19.92 17.89 12.99
CA ARG A 298 -18.78 17.47 13.81
C ARG A 298 -17.49 18.16 13.35
N ASN A 299 -17.26 18.23 12.04
CA ASN A 299 -16.13 18.96 11.47
C ASN A 299 -16.17 20.45 11.81
N PHE A 300 -17.34 21.07 11.71
CA PHE A 300 -17.52 22.47 12.09
C PHE A 300 -17.18 22.70 13.57
N GLY A 301 -17.71 21.88 14.48
CA GLY A 301 -17.44 22.01 15.91
C GLY A 301 -15.95 21.85 16.26
N ILE A 302 -15.28 20.85 15.66
CA ILE A 302 -13.84 20.62 15.85
C ILE A 302 -13.01 21.79 15.30
N GLY A 303 -13.32 22.23 14.07
CA GLY A 303 -12.66 23.36 13.45
C GLY A 303 -12.84 24.65 14.25
N PHE A 304 -14.04 24.89 14.77
CA PHE A 304 -14.33 26.04 15.62
C PHE A 304 -13.54 26.03 16.94
N MET A 305 -13.47 24.89 17.64
CA MET A 305 -12.66 24.78 18.87
C MET A 305 -11.18 25.09 18.61
N ASN A 306 -10.63 24.55 17.52
CA ASN A 306 -9.23 24.79 17.19
C ASN A 306 -8.99 26.24 16.77
N LEU A 307 -9.92 26.83 16.01
CA LEU A 307 -9.88 28.24 15.66
C LEU A 307 -9.98 29.13 16.90
N PHE A 308 -10.83 28.79 17.86
CA PHE A 308 -10.93 29.49 19.14
C PHE A 308 -9.60 29.44 19.91
N ASN A 309 -9.00 28.25 20.06
CA ASN A 309 -7.70 28.10 20.72
C ASN A 309 -6.59 28.90 20.01
N LEU A 310 -6.59 28.90 18.67
CA LEU A 310 -5.67 29.70 17.86
C LEU A 310 -5.81 31.20 18.15
N LEU A 311 -7.04 31.73 18.12
CA LEU A 311 -7.30 33.16 18.35
C LEU A 311 -6.96 33.58 19.78
N MET A 312 -7.30 32.74 20.76
CA MET A 312 -6.99 33.01 22.17
C MET A 312 -5.49 32.99 22.45
N SER A 313 -4.78 32.05 21.84
CA SER A 313 -3.32 32.00 21.87
C SER A 313 -2.69 33.27 21.28
N ILE A 314 -3.18 33.74 20.13
CA ILE A 314 -2.74 35.02 19.52
C ILE A 314 -2.99 36.18 20.48
N ALA A 315 -4.17 36.23 21.13
CA ALA A 315 -4.51 37.28 22.08
C ALA A 315 -3.56 37.28 23.31
N VAL A 316 -3.22 36.11 23.84
CA VAL A 316 -2.23 35.97 24.93
C VAL A 316 -0.86 36.49 24.50
N ILE A 317 -0.41 36.18 23.29
CA ILE A 317 0.88 36.65 22.76
C ILE A 317 0.87 38.17 22.56
N GLN A 318 -0.23 38.74 22.06
CA GLN A 318 -0.37 40.20 21.91
C GLN A 318 -0.40 40.92 23.26
N GLY A 319 -1.02 40.31 24.27
CA GLY A 319 -1.04 40.80 25.65
C GLY A 319 0.22 40.47 26.46
N ALA A 320 1.24 39.83 25.86
CA ALA A 320 2.38 39.28 26.58
C ALA A 320 3.18 40.33 27.38
N ALA A 321 3.16 41.60 26.97
CA ALA A 321 3.80 42.69 27.71
C ALA A 321 3.24 42.89 29.13
N GLN A 322 2.03 42.39 29.41
CA GLN A 322 1.37 42.46 30.72
C GLN A 322 1.55 41.17 31.55
N ILE A 323 2.29 40.18 31.03
CA ILE A 323 2.47 38.87 31.67
C ILE A 323 3.95 38.73 32.06
N GLU A 324 4.24 38.75 33.36
CA GLU A 324 5.62 38.69 33.86
C GLU A 324 6.29 37.32 33.65
N SER A 325 5.51 36.24 33.52
CA SER A 325 6.03 34.88 33.38
C SER A 325 6.15 34.45 31.92
N GLY A 326 7.40 34.30 31.44
CA GLY A 326 7.70 33.73 30.12
C GLY A 326 7.16 32.30 29.93
N LEU A 327 7.08 31.51 31.01
CA LEU A 327 6.49 30.17 30.98
C LEU A 327 5.00 30.23 30.66
N VAL A 328 4.26 31.17 31.26
CA VAL A 328 2.83 31.36 30.99
C VAL A 328 2.59 31.79 29.55
N ILE A 329 3.40 32.73 29.04
CA ILE A 329 3.35 33.16 27.63
C ILE A 329 3.62 31.97 26.69
N PHE A 330 4.57 31.11 27.02
CA PHE A 330 4.82 29.91 26.22
C PHE A 330 3.65 28.92 26.29
N ALA A 331 3.20 28.58 27.51
CA ALA A 331 2.20 27.54 27.75
C ALA A 331 0.81 27.91 27.23
N LEU A 332 0.41 29.20 27.32
CA LEU A 332 -0.91 29.69 26.90
C LEU A 332 -0.87 30.47 25.58
N GLY A 333 0.31 30.91 25.13
CA GLY A 333 0.51 31.56 23.84
C GLY A 333 1.11 30.58 22.84
N TRP A 334 2.43 30.44 22.83
CA TRP A 334 3.14 29.73 21.74
C TRP A 334 2.75 28.26 21.56
N PHE A 335 2.59 27.49 22.64
CA PHE A 335 2.26 26.07 22.55
C PHE A 335 0.89 25.82 21.85
N PRO A 336 -0.24 26.40 22.32
CA PRO A 336 -1.51 26.24 21.63
C PRO A 336 -1.51 26.89 20.23
N LEU A 337 -0.69 27.92 19.97
CA LEU A 337 -0.54 28.50 18.64
C LEU A 337 -0.02 27.47 17.64
N ILE A 338 1.16 26.91 17.92
CA ILE A 338 1.87 25.97 17.05
C ILE A 338 1.01 24.72 16.85
N PHE A 339 0.43 24.21 17.93
CA PHE A 339 -0.49 23.08 17.88
C PHE A 339 -1.69 23.36 16.95
N SER A 340 -2.33 24.53 17.09
CA SER A 340 -3.52 24.89 16.30
C SER A 340 -3.18 25.14 14.83
N ILE A 341 -1.98 25.66 14.53
CA ILE A 341 -1.46 25.80 13.16
C ILE A 341 -1.26 24.42 12.54
N LEU A 342 -0.55 23.51 13.22
CA LEU A 342 -0.34 22.14 12.73
C LEU A 342 -1.65 21.39 12.51
N PHE A 343 -2.61 21.59 13.42
CA PHE A 343 -3.95 21.01 13.34
C PHE A 343 -4.69 21.38 12.05
N PHE A 344 -4.50 22.59 11.51
CA PHE A 344 -5.06 23.00 10.23
C PHE A 344 -4.16 22.67 9.03
N LEU A 345 -2.84 22.77 9.16
CA LEU A 345 -1.91 22.51 8.07
C LEU A 345 -1.94 21.06 7.58
N ILE A 346 -2.04 20.09 8.50
CA ILE A 346 -2.05 18.66 8.16
C ILE A 346 -3.23 18.30 7.23
N PRO A 347 -4.51 18.60 7.56
CA PRO A 347 -5.63 18.28 6.66
C PRO A 347 -5.59 19.10 5.37
N ILE A 348 -5.08 20.34 5.38
CA ILE A 348 -4.88 21.13 4.15
C ILE A 348 -3.87 20.44 3.22
N GLY A 349 -2.70 20.06 3.74
CA GLY A 349 -1.68 19.34 2.96
C GLY A 349 -2.21 18.02 2.40
N ARG A 350 -3.00 17.29 3.21
CA ARG A 350 -3.70 16.08 2.74
C ARG A 350 -4.69 16.37 1.62
N ALA A 351 -5.50 17.41 1.74
CA ALA A 351 -6.51 17.77 0.75
C ALA A 351 -5.89 18.09 -0.62
N LEU A 352 -4.69 18.70 -0.67
CA LEU A 352 -3.96 18.95 -1.91
C LEU A 352 -3.55 17.66 -2.64
N THR A 353 -3.25 16.59 -1.89
CA THR A 353 -2.87 15.28 -2.47
C THR A 353 -4.04 14.32 -2.67
N HIS A 354 -5.22 14.63 -2.11
CA HIS A 354 -6.39 13.74 -2.10
C HIS A 354 -6.83 13.34 -3.51
N LYS A 355 -7.01 14.32 -4.41
CA LYS A 355 -7.39 14.06 -5.80
C LYS A 355 -6.40 13.18 -6.56
N LYS A 356 -5.10 13.37 -6.31
CA LYS A 356 -4.05 12.56 -6.94
C LYS A 356 -4.14 11.11 -6.47
N LYS A 357 -4.29 10.89 -5.16
CA LYS A 357 -4.41 9.55 -4.57
C LYS A 357 -5.67 8.81 -5.02
N GLU A 358 -6.79 9.54 -5.19
CA GLU A 358 -8.01 8.98 -5.77
C GLU A 358 -7.86 8.64 -7.25
N ALA A 359 -7.18 9.48 -8.04
CA ALA A 359 -6.91 9.18 -9.44
C ALA A 359 -5.98 7.95 -9.59
N GLU A 360 -4.96 7.82 -8.72
CA GLU A 360 -4.10 6.64 -8.67
C GLU A 360 -4.90 5.37 -8.31
N ARG A 361 -5.77 5.47 -7.30
CA ARG A 361 -6.68 4.39 -6.92
C ARG A 361 -7.62 4.00 -8.07
N SER A 362 -8.20 4.96 -8.76
CA SER A 362 -9.08 4.75 -9.91
C SER A 362 -8.38 3.91 -10.99
N LYS A 363 -7.16 4.31 -11.36
CA LYS A 363 -6.32 3.56 -12.31
C LYS A 363 -5.99 2.14 -11.83
N ASN A 364 -5.74 1.95 -10.53
CA ASN A 364 -5.49 0.63 -9.96
C ASN A 364 -6.73 -0.28 -10.01
N VAL A 365 -7.91 0.26 -9.71
CA VAL A 365 -9.19 -0.47 -9.83
C VAL A 365 -9.44 -0.87 -11.28
N VAL A 366 -9.29 0.06 -12.23
CA VAL A 366 -9.40 -0.24 -13.67
C VAL A 366 -8.43 -1.35 -14.07
N ARG A 367 -7.16 -1.25 -13.64
CA ARG A 367 -6.15 -2.29 -13.89
C ARG A 367 -6.60 -3.65 -13.36
N LYS A 368 -7.09 -3.73 -12.13
CA LYS A 368 -7.59 -4.98 -11.51
C LYS A 368 -8.72 -5.61 -12.33
N ILE A 369 -9.68 -4.80 -12.77
CA ILE A 369 -10.79 -5.29 -13.61
C ILE A 369 -10.27 -5.82 -14.94
N LEU A 370 -9.39 -5.08 -15.62
CA LEU A 370 -8.80 -5.46 -16.91
C LEU A 370 -8.01 -6.77 -16.80
N VAL A 371 -7.09 -6.86 -15.84
CA VAL A 371 -6.31 -8.08 -15.58
C VAL A 371 -7.23 -9.25 -15.26
N GLY A 372 -8.26 -9.03 -14.44
CA GLY A 372 -9.26 -10.07 -14.14
C GLY A 372 -10.06 -10.53 -15.37
N GLN A 373 -10.36 -9.66 -16.33
CA GLN A 373 -10.97 -10.07 -17.60
C GLN A 373 -10.02 -10.89 -18.48
N ILE A 374 -8.75 -10.49 -18.56
CA ILE A 374 -7.74 -11.19 -19.34
C ILE A 374 -7.49 -12.60 -18.78
N ILE A 375 -7.37 -12.72 -17.45
CA ILE A 375 -7.18 -14.00 -16.77
C ILE A 375 -8.43 -14.88 -16.89
N ALA A 376 -9.63 -14.33 -16.72
CA ALA A 376 -10.88 -15.09 -16.89
C ALA A 376 -11.09 -15.61 -18.32
N ALA A 377 -10.47 -14.97 -19.31
CA ALA A 377 -10.43 -15.43 -20.69
C ALA A 377 -9.25 -16.39 -20.98
N ASN A 378 -8.51 -16.83 -19.95
CA ASN A 378 -7.30 -17.64 -20.05
C ASN A 378 -6.25 -17.05 -21.01
N GLY A 379 -6.11 -15.71 -21.03
CA GLY A 379 -5.20 -15.02 -21.96
C GLY A 379 -5.59 -15.12 -23.44
N GLY A 380 -6.79 -15.61 -23.75
CA GLY A 380 -7.30 -15.71 -25.11
C GLY A 380 -7.57 -14.35 -25.76
N PRO A 381 -7.84 -14.33 -27.08
CA PRO A 381 -8.05 -13.11 -27.83
C PRO A 381 -9.36 -12.42 -27.39
N LEU A 382 -9.28 -11.15 -27.00
CA LEU A 382 -10.41 -10.35 -26.52
C LEU A 382 -10.58 -9.08 -27.36
N THR A 383 -11.82 -8.72 -27.70
CA THR A 383 -12.11 -7.40 -28.29
C THR A 383 -12.08 -6.31 -27.21
N MET A 384 -11.89 -5.05 -27.60
CA MET A 384 -11.97 -3.92 -26.67
C MET A 384 -13.27 -3.95 -25.84
N GLU A 385 -14.40 -4.25 -26.48
CA GLU A 385 -15.71 -4.34 -25.83
C GLU A 385 -15.76 -5.45 -24.77
N GLN A 386 -15.13 -6.59 -25.03
CA GLN A 386 -15.05 -7.70 -24.07
C GLN A 386 -14.13 -7.35 -22.91
N VAL A 387 -12.96 -6.76 -23.19
CA VAL A 387 -11.98 -6.36 -22.19
C VAL A 387 -12.56 -5.35 -21.19
N ILE A 388 -13.33 -4.37 -21.67
CA ILE A 388 -13.90 -3.31 -20.83
C ILE A 388 -15.30 -3.62 -20.32
N SER A 389 -15.87 -4.78 -20.63
CA SER A 389 -17.29 -5.11 -20.37
C SER A 389 -17.70 -5.00 -18.90
N LYS A 390 -16.78 -5.27 -17.96
CA LYS A 390 -17.00 -5.13 -16.51
C LYS A 390 -16.62 -3.76 -15.94
N ILE A 391 -16.09 -2.85 -16.75
CA ILE A 391 -15.74 -1.50 -16.32
C ILE A 391 -16.99 -0.64 -16.35
N ASN A 392 -17.31 -0.01 -15.22
CA ASN A 392 -18.39 0.96 -15.17
C ASN A 392 -17.93 2.30 -15.77
N LEU A 393 -18.24 2.52 -17.06
CA LEU A 393 -17.90 3.75 -17.79
C LEU A 393 -18.63 5.01 -17.29
N GLN A 394 -19.54 4.91 -16.32
CA GLN A 394 -20.07 6.08 -15.61
C GLN A 394 -19.06 6.63 -14.59
N ASN A 395 -18.20 5.76 -14.05
CA ASN A 395 -17.18 6.11 -13.07
C ASN A 395 -15.83 6.44 -13.71
N HIS A 396 -15.55 5.85 -14.88
CA HIS A 396 -14.24 5.88 -15.54
C HIS A 396 -14.32 6.49 -16.93
N SER A 397 -13.39 7.37 -17.27
CA SER A 397 -13.33 7.93 -18.63
C SER A 397 -12.74 6.93 -19.62
N ILE A 398 -13.23 6.91 -20.87
CA ILE A 398 -12.69 6.01 -21.92
C ILE A 398 -11.17 6.19 -22.07
N LYS A 399 -10.69 7.44 -22.05
CA LYS A 399 -9.27 7.77 -22.13
C LYS A 399 -8.44 7.15 -20.99
N GLU A 400 -8.96 7.14 -19.77
CA GLU A 400 -8.31 6.49 -18.62
C GLU A 400 -8.22 4.98 -18.82
N VAL A 401 -9.31 4.36 -19.28
CA VAL A 401 -9.35 2.93 -19.57
C VAL A 401 -8.36 2.56 -20.67
N GLU A 402 -8.29 3.34 -21.76
CA GLU A 402 -7.33 3.13 -22.85
C GLU A 402 -5.87 3.28 -22.40
N GLU A 403 -5.58 4.29 -21.56
CA GLU A 403 -4.24 4.49 -21.00
C GLU A 403 -3.82 3.29 -20.13
N VAL A 404 -4.72 2.85 -19.25
CA VAL A 404 -4.45 1.70 -18.37
C VAL A 404 -4.36 0.39 -19.18
N LEU A 405 -5.24 0.19 -20.16
CA LEU A 405 -5.21 -0.99 -21.02
C LEU A 405 -3.91 -1.06 -21.82
N SER A 406 -3.49 0.05 -22.43
CA SER A 406 -2.21 0.11 -23.15
C SER A 406 -1.05 -0.32 -22.27
N LYS A 407 -1.04 0.12 -21.01
CA LYS A 407 -0.05 -0.30 -20.03
C LYS A 407 -0.18 -1.78 -19.66
N VAL A 408 -1.39 -2.29 -19.43
CA VAL A 408 -1.64 -3.71 -19.12
C VAL A 408 -1.19 -4.61 -20.27
N VAL A 409 -1.45 -4.22 -21.51
CA VAL A 409 -0.98 -4.94 -22.71
C VAL A 409 0.53 -5.05 -22.71
N LEU A 410 1.26 -3.95 -22.44
CA LEU A 410 2.72 -3.99 -22.35
C LEU A 410 3.23 -4.83 -21.18
N ASP A 411 2.65 -4.64 -19.99
CA ASP A 411 3.03 -5.31 -18.75
C ASP A 411 2.82 -6.84 -18.84
N LEU A 412 1.76 -7.27 -19.53
CA LEU A 412 1.41 -8.66 -19.75
C LEU A 412 1.93 -9.21 -21.09
N ARG A 413 2.84 -8.49 -21.78
CA ARG A 413 3.42 -8.90 -23.07
C ARG A 413 2.37 -9.32 -24.10
N GLY A 414 1.23 -8.63 -24.11
CA GLY A 414 0.14 -8.85 -25.04
C GLY A 414 0.40 -8.20 -26.39
N GLU A 415 -0.26 -8.74 -27.42
CA GLU A 415 -0.19 -8.26 -28.80
C GLU A 415 -1.58 -7.87 -29.29
N ILE A 416 -1.62 -6.93 -30.25
CA ILE A 416 -2.86 -6.53 -30.92
C ILE A 416 -2.87 -7.18 -32.30
N VAL A 417 -3.78 -8.14 -32.49
CA VAL A 417 -3.98 -8.84 -33.75
C VAL A 417 -5.27 -8.33 -34.39
N ILE A 418 -5.24 -8.02 -35.69
CA ILE A 418 -6.43 -7.62 -36.42
C ILE A 418 -7.14 -8.88 -36.93
N ALA A 419 -8.37 -9.12 -36.49
CA ALA A 419 -9.18 -10.23 -36.97
C ALA A 419 -9.58 -10.05 -38.45
N GLU A 420 -10.03 -11.12 -39.10
CA GLU A 420 -10.44 -11.11 -40.52
C GLU A 420 -11.53 -10.07 -40.84
N ASN A 421 -12.34 -9.71 -39.85
CA ASN A 421 -13.39 -8.68 -39.94
C ASN A 421 -12.88 -7.25 -39.72
N GLY A 422 -11.56 -7.05 -39.57
CA GLY A 422 -10.92 -5.76 -39.32
C GLY A 422 -10.95 -5.28 -37.86
N THR A 423 -11.46 -6.10 -36.92
CA THR A 423 -11.58 -5.72 -35.51
C THR A 423 -10.27 -6.01 -34.77
N PRO A 424 -9.71 -5.06 -33.99
CA PRO A 424 -8.53 -5.33 -33.17
C PRO A 424 -8.88 -6.26 -32.00
N MET A 425 -8.07 -7.29 -31.82
CA MET A 425 -8.15 -8.25 -30.72
C MET A 425 -6.85 -8.23 -29.92
N TYR A 426 -6.98 -8.17 -28.60
CA TYR A 426 -5.87 -8.25 -27.66
C TYR A 426 -5.61 -9.72 -27.34
N ASN A 427 -4.42 -10.21 -27.66
CA ASN A 427 -4.03 -11.60 -27.44
C ASN A 427 -2.86 -11.66 -26.44
N PHE A 428 -2.87 -12.65 -25.54
CA PHE A 428 -1.86 -12.80 -24.50
C PHE A 428 -1.31 -14.23 -24.52
N ASP A 429 -0.61 -14.59 -25.60
CA ASP A 429 -0.17 -15.97 -25.86
C ASP A 429 0.76 -16.52 -24.77
N ARG A 430 1.64 -15.69 -24.21
CA ARG A 430 2.49 -16.08 -23.08
C ARG A 430 1.63 -16.46 -21.86
N LEU A 431 0.68 -15.59 -21.49
CA LEU A 431 -0.21 -15.82 -20.35
C LEU A 431 -1.06 -17.07 -20.56
N LYS A 432 -1.59 -17.27 -21.77
CA LYS A 432 -2.38 -18.44 -22.14
C LYS A 432 -1.59 -19.75 -22.02
N ARG A 433 -0.33 -19.77 -22.46
CA ARG A 433 0.54 -20.95 -22.33
C ARG A 433 0.88 -21.24 -20.87
N GLU A 434 1.20 -20.20 -20.10
CA GLU A 434 1.61 -20.33 -18.71
C GLU A 434 0.46 -20.75 -17.78
N LEU A 435 -0.76 -20.20 -17.96
CA LEU A 435 -1.94 -20.61 -17.18
C LEU A 435 -2.42 -22.05 -17.48
N ALA A 436 -1.94 -22.66 -18.57
CA ALA A 436 -2.31 -24.01 -18.97
C ALA A 436 -1.24 -25.06 -18.64
N ALA A 437 -0.06 -24.63 -18.20
CA ALA A 437 1.07 -25.48 -17.81
C ALA A 437 0.89 -25.99 -16.37
#